data_AF-E3LI82-F1
#
_entry.id   AF-E3LI82-F1
#
_cell.length_a   1.000
_cell.length_b   1.000
_cell.length_c   1.000
_cell.angle_alpha   90.00
_cell.angle_beta   90.00
_cell.angle_gamma   90.00
#
_symmetry.space_group_name_H-M   'P 1'
#
loop_
_entity.id
_entity.type
_entity.pdbx_description
1 polymer ?
#
loop_
_entity_poly.entity_id
_entity_poly.type
_entity_poly.pdbx_seq_one_letter_code
_entity_poly.pdbx_strand_id
1 'polypeptide(L)'
;MFRQFTIFLAILAITAFTAPTSYPTEEQLKAELTSAGMTQGSIDGLMSLTNRFATGYPLVQSNKEATDKFISEYTTDANNFIKAMSPEDQKIYNAHLKKYGLA
;
A
#
# COMPACT_ATOMS: atom_id res chain seq x y z
N MET A 1 4.32 9.45 -13.55
CA MET A 1 3.10 8.87 -12.94
C MET A 1 3.34 7.51 -12.27
N PHE A 2 4.24 6.63 -12.75
CA PHE A 2 4.48 5.29 -12.14
C PHE A 2 5.18 5.29 -10.76
N ARG A 3 5.90 6.35 -10.41
CA ARG A 3 6.74 6.40 -9.19
C ARG A 3 5.96 6.76 -7.90
N GLN A 4 4.71 7.20 -8.01
CA GLN A 4 3.91 7.64 -6.84
C GLN A 4 3.08 6.49 -6.23
N PHE A 5 2.73 5.46 -7.01
CA PHE A 5 1.90 4.35 -6.53
C PHE A 5 2.64 3.41 -5.57
N THR A 6 3.93 3.14 -5.81
CA THR A 6 4.76 2.30 -4.94
C THR A 6 5.04 2.97 -3.59
N ILE A 7 4.91 4.30 -3.53
CA ILE A 7 5.18 5.09 -2.32
C ILE A 7 4.09 4.83 -1.25
N PHE A 8 2.83 4.54 -1.62
CA PHE A 8 1.76 4.34 -0.62
C PHE A 8 2.01 3.14 0.30
N LEU A 9 2.29 1.98 -0.29
CA LEU A 9 2.53 0.75 0.48
C LEU A 9 3.90 0.74 1.16
N ALA A 10 4.90 1.40 0.55
CA ALA A 10 6.22 1.57 1.15
C ALA A 10 6.19 2.55 2.35
N ILE A 11 5.40 3.63 2.29
CA ILE A 11 5.22 4.55 3.41
C ILE A 11 4.50 3.86 4.56
N LEU A 12 3.45 3.07 4.30
CA LEU A 12 2.74 2.31 5.35
C LEU A 12 3.65 1.33 6.11
N ALA A 13 4.61 0.71 5.43
CA ALA A 13 5.59 -0.16 6.06
C ALA A 13 6.62 0.59 6.93
N ILE A 14 6.96 1.83 6.56
CA ILE A 14 7.96 2.66 7.24
C ILE A 14 7.35 3.40 8.45
N THR A 15 6.04 3.74 8.41
CA THR A 15 5.34 4.42 9.53
C THR A 15 5.21 3.55 10.78
N ALA A 16 5.38 2.23 10.68
CA ALA A 16 5.51 1.34 11.83
C ALA A 16 6.79 1.60 12.66
N PHE A 17 7.81 2.24 12.08
CA PHE A 17 9.12 2.42 12.72
C PHE A 17 9.49 3.88 13.05
N THR A 18 8.88 4.87 12.40
CA THR A 18 9.03 6.29 12.76
C THR A 18 7.72 7.00 12.47
N ALA A 19 6.98 7.43 13.49
CA ALA A 19 5.67 8.06 13.30
C ALA A 19 5.79 9.46 12.64
N PRO A 20 5.24 9.68 11.44
CA PRO A 20 4.80 10.99 11.01
C PRO A 20 3.32 11.10 11.39
N THR A 21 2.93 12.12 12.14
CA THR A 21 1.56 12.37 12.65
C THR A 21 0.50 12.60 11.56
N SER A 22 0.86 12.44 10.28
CA SER A 22 0.05 12.73 9.09
C SER A 22 -0.48 11.48 8.36
N TYR A 23 -0.07 10.27 8.75
CA TYR A 23 -0.55 9.00 8.15
C TYR A 23 -1.30 8.13 9.17
N PRO A 24 -2.37 7.43 8.77
CA PRO A 24 -3.16 6.61 9.67
C PRO A 24 -2.38 5.35 10.06
N THR A 25 -2.63 4.86 11.26
CA THR A 25 -2.24 3.49 11.66
C THR A 25 -2.97 2.46 10.80
N GLU A 26 -2.49 1.21 10.78
CA GLU A 26 -3.15 0.09 10.11
C GLU A 26 -4.62 -0.08 10.54
N GLU A 27 -4.91 0.03 11.83
CA GLU A 27 -6.26 -0.09 12.37
C GLU A 27 -7.16 1.07 11.93
N GLN A 28 -6.63 2.30 11.94
CA GLN A 28 -7.34 3.48 11.44
C GLN A 28 -7.59 3.37 9.94
N LEU A 29 -6.61 2.90 9.17
CA LEU A 29 -6.75 2.69 7.74
C LEU A 29 -7.85 1.67 7.43
N LYS A 30 -7.84 0.53 8.13
CA LYS A 30 -8.88 -0.49 8.00
C LYS A 30 -10.26 0.08 8.33
N ALA A 31 -10.38 0.82 9.43
CA ALA A 31 -11.63 1.45 9.83
C ALA A 31 -12.12 2.49 8.80
N GLU A 32 -11.22 3.29 8.24
CA GLU A 32 -11.53 4.28 7.21
C GLU A 32 -11.99 3.62 5.90
N LEU A 33 -11.27 2.61 5.42
CA LEU A 33 -11.62 1.88 4.20
C LEU A 33 -12.95 1.13 4.36
N THR A 34 -13.17 0.51 5.52
CA THR A 34 -14.45 -0.15 5.86
C THR A 34 -15.59 0.87 5.87
N SER A 35 -15.37 2.03 6.52
CA SER A 35 -16.38 3.10 6.61
C SER A 35 -16.68 3.75 5.25
N ALA A 36 -15.70 3.74 4.34
CA ALA A 36 -15.88 4.18 2.96
C ALA A 36 -16.62 3.15 2.07
N GLY A 37 -16.91 1.96 2.61
CA GLY A 37 -17.64 0.90 1.92
C GLY A 37 -16.76 -0.06 1.10
N MET A 38 -15.45 -0.11 1.36
CA MET A 38 -14.55 -1.02 0.65
C MET A 38 -14.82 -2.47 1.08
N THR A 39 -14.78 -3.40 0.12
CA THR A 39 -14.99 -4.82 0.44
C THR A 39 -13.88 -5.38 1.32
N GLN A 40 -14.23 -6.35 2.18
CA GLN A 40 -13.26 -7.00 3.07
C GLN A 40 -12.13 -7.67 2.29
N GLY A 41 -12.40 -8.25 1.12
CA GLY A 41 -11.36 -8.86 0.27
C GLY A 41 -10.35 -7.83 -0.27
N SER A 42 -10.82 -6.64 -0.68
CA SER A 42 -9.93 -5.56 -1.09
C SER A 42 -9.10 -5.01 0.07
N ILE A 43 -9.70 -4.85 1.25
CA ILE A 43 -9.00 -4.47 2.48
C ILE A 43 -7.93 -5.50 2.84
N ASP A 44 -8.29 -6.78 2.92
CA ASP A 44 -7.36 -7.86 3.31
C ASP A 44 -6.19 -7.98 2.33
N GLY A 45 -6.43 -7.83 1.03
CA GLY A 45 -5.34 -7.85 0.05
C GLY A 45 -4.44 -6.61 0.12
N LEU A 46 -4.98 -5.41 0.38
CA LEU A 46 -4.18 -4.21 0.66
C LEU A 46 -3.31 -4.40 1.91
N MET A 47 -3.87 -5.04 2.94
CA MET A 47 -3.14 -5.35 4.17
C MET A 47 -2.04 -6.39 3.93
N SER A 48 -2.34 -7.43 3.16
CA SER A 48 -1.35 -8.44 2.77
C SER A 48 -0.20 -7.83 1.97
N LEU A 49 -0.47 -6.90 1.07
CA LEU A 49 0.56 -6.16 0.33
C LEU A 49 1.42 -5.33 1.28
N THR A 50 0.79 -4.57 2.18
CA THR A 50 1.49 -3.76 3.19
C THR A 50 2.44 -4.61 4.02
N ASN A 51 1.94 -5.74 4.55
CA ASN A 51 2.75 -6.67 5.34
C ASN A 51 3.91 -7.25 4.52
N ARG A 52 3.66 -7.70 3.28
CA ARG A 52 4.72 -8.21 2.41
C ARG A 52 5.83 -7.18 2.17
N PHE A 53 5.49 -5.91 1.99
CA PHE A 53 6.51 -4.86 1.87
C PHE A 53 7.27 -4.68 3.18
N ALA A 54 6.56 -4.57 4.30
CA ALA A 54 7.14 -4.36 5.63
C ALA A 54 8.10 -5.47 6.06
N THR A 55 7.79 -6.73 5.74
CA THR A 55 8.66 -7.86 6.09
C THR A 55 9.71 -8.16 5.02
N GLY A 56 9.40 -7.93 3.74
CA GLY A 56 10.27 -8.30 2.62
C GLY A 56 11.35 -7.26 2.30
N TYR A 57 11.01 -5.96 2.36
CA TYR A 57 11.95 -4.89 2.03
C TYR A 57 13.18 -4.86 2.95
N PRO A 58 13.06 -4.99 4.29
CA PRO A 58 14.22 -4.97 5.17
C PRO A 58 15.24 -6.09 4.92
N LEU A 59 14.81 -7.21 4.32
CA LEU A 59 15.67 -8.34 3.99
C LEU A 59 16.54 -8.08 2.75
N VAL A 60 16.11 -7.20 1.86
CA VAL A 60 16.78 -6.92 0.59
C VAL A 60 17.44 -5.55 0.56
N GLN A 61 17.08 -4.62 1.46
CA GLN A 61 17.46 -3.20 1.43
C GLN A 61 18.97 -2.92 1.36
N SER A 62 19.82 -3.84 1.84
CA SER A 62 21.28 -3.69 1.81
C SER A 62 21.91 -4.11 0.47
N ASN A 63 21.14 -4.70 -0.45
CA ASN A 63 21.58 -5.11 -1.77
C ASN A 63 20.73 -4.42 -2.84
N LYS A 64 21.37 -3.59 -3.67
CA LYS A 64 20.69 -2.81 -4.70
C LYS A 64 19.95 -3.67 -5.71
N GLU A 65 20.57 -4.71 -6.23
CA GLU A 65 19.96 -5.58 -7.24
C GLU A 65 18.76 -6.34 -6.68
N ALA A 66 18.90 -6.89 -5.46
CA ALA A 66 17.81 -7.56 -4.77
C ALA A 66 16.66 -6.60 -4.43
N THR A 67 16.99 -5.37 -4.03
CA THR A 67 16.01 -4.31 -3.76
C THR A 67 15.24 -3.93 -5.02
N ASP A 68 15.95 -3.69 -6.13
CA ASP A 68 15.33 -3.31 -7.40
C ASP A 68 14.39 -4.41 -7.90
N LYS A 69 14.83 -5.67 -7.81
CA LYS A 69 14.01 -6.84 -8.15
C LYS A 69 12.76 -6.93 -7.26
N PHE A 70 12.93 -6.83 -5.94
CA PHE A 70 11.82 -6.87 -4.99
C PHE A 70 10.79 -5.76 -5.28
N ILE A 71 11.24 -4.53 -5.48
CA ILE A 71 10.36 -3.39 -5.77
C ILE A 71 9.61 -3.61 -7.09
N SER A 72 10.29 -4.14 -8.12
CA SER A 72 9.68 -4.41 -9.43
C SER A 72 8.57 -5.47 -9.36
N GLU A 73 8.85 -6.60 -8.70
CA GLU A 73 7.88 -7.68 -8.48
C GLU A 73 6.71 -7.21 -7.63
N TYR A 74 7.00 -6.55 -6.50
CA TYR A 74 6.00 -5.99 -5.61
C TYR A 74 5.07 -5.01 -6.33
N THR A 75 5.65 -4.09 -7.13
CA THR A 75 4.88 -3.09 -7.89
C THR A 75 3.97 -3.78 -8.91
N THR A 76 4.44 -4.83 -9.57
CA THR A 76 3.65 -5.59 -10.53
C THR A 76 2.44 -6.24 -9.84
N ASP A 77 2.68 -6.92 -8.72
CA ASP A 77 1.64 -7.62 -7.97
C ASP A 77 0.61 -6.65 -7.39
N ALA A 78 1.06 -5.54 -6.79
CA ALA A 78 0.18 -4.51 -6.26
C ALA A 78 -0.71 -3.89 -7.35
N ASN A 79 -0.15 -3.60 -8.52
CA ASN A 79 -0.92 -3.07 -9.64
C ASN A 79 -1.94 -4.08 -10.17
N ASN A 80 -1.56 -5.36 -10.28
CA ASN A 80 -2.48 -6.41 -10.72
C ASN A 80 -3.64 -6.57 -9.73
N PHE A 81 -3.35 -6.53 -8.44
CA PHE A 81 -4.36 -6.59 -7.38
C PHE A 81 -5.32 -5.40 -7.44
N ILE A 82 -4.81 -4.16 -7.51
CA ILE A 82 -5.64 -2.95 -7.59
C ILE A 82 -6.54 -2.98 -8.83
N LYS A 83 -6.02 -3.42 -9.98
CA LYS A 83 -6.82 -3.55 -11.21
C LYS A 83 -7.91 -4.62 -11.12
N ALA A 84 -7.71 -5.64 -10.29
CA ALA A 84 -8.67 -6.72 -10.07
C ALA A 84 -9.78 -6.36 -9.07
N MET A 85 -9.59 -5.30 -8.27
CA MET A 85 -10.64 -4.78 -7.39
C MET A 85 -11.87 -4.33 -8.19
N SER A 86 -13.04 -4.29 -7.55
CA SER A 86 -14.24 -3.71 -8.16
C SER A 86 -14.03 -2.22 -8.50
N PRO A 87 -14.75 -1.67 -9.49
CA PRO A 87 -14.71 -0.23 -9.78
C PRO A 87 -14.99 0.65 -8.55
N GLU A 88 -15.89 0.21 -7.67
CA GLU A 88 -16.24 0.86 -6.41
C GLU A 88 -15.05 0.88 -5.45
N ASP A 89 -14.39 -0.26 -5.24
CA ASP A 89 -13.22 -0.37 -4.36
C ASP A 89 -12.02 0.41 -4.93
N GLN A 90 -11.82 0.39 -6.25
CA GLN A 90 -10.80 1.21 -6.91
C GLN A 90 -11.05 2.69 -6.69
N LYS A 91 -12.31 3.14 -6.74
CA LYS A 91 -12.68 4.54 -6.48
C LYS A 91 -12.38 4.93 -5.04
N ILE A 92 -12.68 4.06 -4.07
CA ILE A 92 -12.37 4.28 -2.65
C ILE A 92 -10.86 4.36 -2.45
N TYR A 93 -10.11 3.40 -3.01
CA TYR A 93 -8.65 3.39 -2.97
C TYR A 93 -8.05 4.69 -3.54
N ASN A 94 -8.51 5.12 -4.72
CA ASN A 94 -8.03 6.35 -5.35
C ASN A 94 -8.41 7.62 -4.56
N ALA A 95 -9.60 7.67 -3.97
CA ALA A 95 -9.99 8.77 -3.09
C ALA A 95 -9.10 8.84 -1.85
N HIS A 96 -8.75 7.68 -1.31
CA HIS A 96 -7.83 7.55 -0.18
C HIS A 96 -6.41 8.03 -0.56
N LEU A 97 -5.89 7.64 -1.73
CA LEU A 97 -4.60 8.16 -2.22
C LEU A 97 -4.58 9.69 -2.30
N LYS A 98 -5.66 10.30 -2.81
CA LYS A 98 -5.79 11.76 -2.90
C LYS A 98 -5.83 12.43 -1.53
N LYS A 99 -6.55 11.85 -0.56
CA LYS A 99 -6.64 12.36 0.83
C LYS A 99 -5.26 12.54 1.46
N TYR A 100 -4.32 11.64 1.17
CA TYR A 100 -2.97 11.66 1.72
C TYR A 100 -1.92 12.29 0.79
N GLY A 101 -2.34 12.94 -0.31
CA GLY A 101 -1.43 13.62 -1.25
C GLY A 101 -0.54 12.67 -2.06
N LEU A 102 -0.99 11.43 -2.26
CA LEU A 102 -0.24 10.35 -2.92
C LEU A 102 -0.70 10.08 -4.36
N ALA A 103 -1.71 10.82 -4.84
CA ALA A 103 -2.22 10.80 -6.21
C ALA A 103 -2.38 12.22 -6.78
#